data_AF-A0A355B3W9-F1
#
_entry.id   AF-A0A355B3W9-F1
#
_cell.length_a   1.000
_cell.length_b   1.000
_cell.length_c   1.000
_cell.angle_alpha   90.00
_cell.angle_beta   90.00
_cell.angle_gamma   90.00
#
_symmetry.space_group_name_H-M   'P 1'
#
loop_
_entity.id
_entity.type
_entity.pdbx_description
1 polymer ?
#
loop_
_entity_poly.entity_id
_entity_poly.type
_entity_poly.pdbx_seq_one_letter_code
_entity_poly.pdbx_strand_id
1 'polypeptide(L)'
;MGLINLEDLKPDMLLEEDVLSRNGRTLLRSGNRITEKHIGIFKAWGVTEAAIEGMTKDDAAASAAESIDPQILEKAREQTQTRFLHSGTTHPLLEELFRVSTFRQVQKIQDL
;
A
#
# COMPACT_ATOMS: atom_id res chain seq x y z
N MET A 1 -3.41 -6.33 11.61
CA MET A 1 -3.88 -6.32 10.22
C MET A 1 -3.25 -5.15 9.46
N GLY A 2 -2.03 -5.37 8.96
CA GLY A 2 -1.42 -4.55 7.92
C GLY A 2 -1.87 -5.11 6.57
N LEU A 3 -2.74 -4.36 5.87
CA LEU A 3 -3.07 -4.65 4.48
C LEU A 3 -1.96 -4.09 3.61
N ILE A 4 -1.32 -4.96 2.83
CA ILE A 4 -0.25 -4.60 1.91
C ILE A 4 -0.75 -4.73 0.47
N ASN A 5 -0.34 -3.79 -0.39
CA ASN A 5 -0.65 -3.85 -1.81
C ASN A 5 0.08 -5.03 -2.45
N LEU A 6 -0.57 -5.61 -3.46
CA LEU A 6 0.00 -6.74 -4.20
C LEU A 6 1.38 -6.46 -4.80
N GLU A 7 1.62 -5.21 -5.19
CA GLU A 7 2.87 -4.77 -5.81
C GLU A 7 4.04 -4.77 -4.84
N ASP A 8 3.75 -4.67 -3.55
CA ASP A 8 4.74 -4.63 -2.47
C ASP A 8 4.89 -5.98 -1.76
N LEU A 9 4.09 -6.99 -2.16
CA LEU A 9 4.21 -8.35 -1.65
C LEU A 9 5.56 -8.96 -2.02
N LYS A 10 6.30 -9.38 -1.00
CA LYS A 10 7.55 -10.12 -1.14
C LYS A 10 7.30 -11.62 -0.90
N PRO A 11 8.02 -12.50 -1.62
CA PRO A 11 8.05 -13.91 -1.27
C PRO A 11 8.54 -14.10 0.18
N ASP A 12 8.13 -15.20 0.79
CA ASP A 12 8.36 -15.56 2.21
C ASP A 12 7.49 -14.86 3.26
N MET A 13 6.69 -13.84 2.88
CA MET A 13 5.68 -13.22 3.76
C MET A 13 4.57 -14.22 4.16
N LEU A 14 4.06 -14.14 5.40
CA LEU A 14 3.03 -15.06 5.91
C LEU A 14 1.63 -14.42 5.84
N LEU A 15 0.65 -15.11 5.25
CA LEU A 15 -0.73 -14.59 5.25
C LEU A 15 -1.39 -14.68 6.62
N GLU A 16 -2.01 -13.58 7.04
CA GLU A 16 -2.87 -13.51 8.23
C GLU A 16 -4.29 -14.03 7.93
N GLU A 17 -4.84 -13.72 6.74
CA GLU A 17 -6.20 -14.09 6.33
C GLU A 17 -6.23 -14.88 5.02
N ASP A 18 -7.35 -15.54 4.72
CA ASP A 18 -7.53 -16.24 3.44
C ASP A 18 -7.67 -15.23 2.28
N VAL A 19 -6.87 -15.38 1.22
CA VAL A 19 -7.08 -14.59 -0.01
C VAL A 19 -8.11 -15.30 -0.88
N LEU A 20 -9.20 -14.60 -1.14
CA LEU A 20 -10.31 -15.08 -1.97
C LEU A 20 -10.30 -14.40 -3.34
N SER A 21 -10.66 -15.17 -4.36
CA SER A 21 -11.01 -14.66 -5.69
C SER A 21 -12.35 -13.92 -5.65
N ARG A 22 -12.62 -13.07 -6.65
CA ARG A 22 -13.91 -12.39 -6.85
C ARG A 22 -15.12 -13.33 -6.82
N ASN A 23 -14.92 -14.61 -7.16
CA ASN A 23 -15.97 -15.63 -7.18
C ASN A 23 -16.09 -16.40 -5.84
N GLY A 24 -15.42 -15.95 -4.78
CA GLY A 24 -15.40 -16.61 -3.46
C GLY A 24 -14.49 -17.84 -3.37
N ARG A 25 -13.71 -18.13 -4.42
CA ARG A 25 -12.78 -19.27 -4.40
C ARG A 25 -11.50 -18.90 -3.65
N THR A 26 -11.09 -19.68 -2.67
CA THR A 26 -9.82 -19.48 -1.96
C THR A 26 -8.64 -19.67 -2.90
N LEU A 27 -7.80 -18.65 -3.02
CA LEU A 27 -6.57 -18.65 -3.80
C LEU A 27 -5.39 -19.09 -2.95
N LEU A 28 -5.33 -18.63 -1.70
CA LEU A 28 -4.34 -19.05 -0.72
C LEU A 28 -4.94 -18.94 0.69
N ARG A 29 -4.68 -19.94 1.53
CA ARG A 29 -5.19 -20.00 2.89
C ARG A 29 -4.26 -19.25 3.85
N SER A 30 -4.83 -18.60 4.86
CA SER A 30 -4.15 -18.07 6.04
C SER A 30 -3.13 -19.06 6.61
N GLY A 31 -2.03 -18.54 7.14
CA GLY A 31 -0.90 -19.34 7.65
C GLY A 31 0.02 -19.92 6.57
N ASN A 32 -0.21 -19.66 5.28
CA ASN A 32 0.72 -20.02 4.22
C ASN A 32 1.68 -18.88 3.90
N ARG A 33 2.93 -19.25 3.56
CA ARG A 33 3.91 -18.30 3.02
C ARG A 33 3.64 -18.00 1.55
N ILE A 34 3.76 -16.74 1.20
CA ILE A 34 3.65 -16.23 -0.15
C ILE A 34 4.90 -16.67 -0.92
N THR A 35 4.68 -17.16 -2.14
CA THR A 35 5.75 -17.51 -3.07
C THR A 35 5.59 -16.68 -4.33
N GLU A 36 6.61 -16.60 -5.16
CA GLU A 36 6.54 -15.90 -6.44
C GLU A 36 5.39 -16.44 -7.33
N LYS A 37 5.12 -17.75 -7.27
CA LYS A 37 3.97 -18.36 -7.94
C LYS A 37 2.64 -17.82 -7.40
N HIS A 38 2.51 -17.67 -6.08
CA HIS A 38 1.30 -17.12 -5.48
C HIS A 38 1.05 -15.67 -5.91
N ILE A 39 2.10 -14.85 -5.98
CA ILE A 39 2.01 -13.46 -6.46
C ILE A 39 1.50 -13.42 -7.91
N GLY A 40 2.02 -14.30 -8.77
CA GLY A 40 1.56 -14.42 -10.15
C GLY A 40 0.08 -14.82 -10.26
N ILE A 41 -0.37 -15.77 -9.42
CA ILE A 41 -1.79 -16.15 -9.33
C ILE A 41 -2.63 -14.96 -8.89
N PHE A 42 -2.23 -14.25 -7.85
CA PHE A 42 -2.96 -13.09 -7.36
C PHE A 42 -3.12 -12.00 -8.42
N LYS A 43 -2.06 -11.72 -9.21
CA LYS A 43 -2.13 -10.80 -10.36
C LYS A 43 -3.14 -11.27 -11.40
N ALA A 44 -3.11 -12.54 -11.79
CA ALA A 44 -4.03 -13.10 -12.78
C ALA A 44 -5.49 -13.05 -12.33
N TRP A 45 -5.74 -13.12 -11.02
CA TRP A 45 -7.08 -13.09 -10.43
C TRP A 45 -7.52 -11.69 -9.98
N GLY A 46 -6.69 -10.65 -10.16
CA GLY A 46 -7.03 -9.26 -9.85
C GLY A 46 -7.10 -8.95 -8.35
N VAL A 47 -6.33 -9.66 -7.52
CA VAL A 47 -6.22 -9.34 -6.09
C VAL A 47 -5.40 -8.05 -5.94
N THR A 48 -5.93 -7.06 -5.22
CA THR A 48 -5.26 -5.77 -5.05
C THR A 48 -4.42 -5.70 -3.78
N GLU A 49 -4.85 -6.39 -2.71
CA GLU A 49 -4.28 -6.29 -1.38
C GLU A 49 -4.32 -7.66 -0.67
N ALA A 50 -3.41 -7.90 0.28
CA ALA A 50 -3.40 -9.06 1.14
C ALA A 50 -3.07 -8.69 2.60
N ALA A 51 -3.60 -9.43 3.56
CA ALA A 51 -3.27 -9.25 4.97
C ALA A 51 -2.06 -10.11 5.35
N ILE A 52 -1.00 -9.47 5.86
CA ILE A 52 0.25 -10.14 6.24
C ILE A 52 0.40 -10.17 7.77
N GLU A 53 0.74 -11.35 8.28
CA GLU A 53 0.95 -11.57 9.71
C GLU A 53 2.24 -10.88 10.15
N GLY A 54 2.18 -10.15 11.27
CA GLY A 54 3.32 -9.42 11.83
C GLY A 54 3.54 -8.02 11.24
N MET A 55 2.82 -7.62 10.18
CA MET A 55 2.81 -6.23 9.71
C MET A 55 1.72 -5.42 10.41
N THR A 56 2.13 -4.25 10.92
CA THR A 56 1.19 -3.23 11.39
C THR A 56 0.83 -2.28 10.25
N LYS A 57 -0.24 -1.49 10.43
CA LYS A 57 -0.67 -0.48 9.46
C LYS A 57 0.42 0.57 9.17
N ASP A 58 1.34 0.76 10.11
CA ASP A 58 2.50 1.63 9.98
C ASP A 58 3.58 0.99 9.10
N ASP A 59 3.84 -0.31 9.29
CA ASP A 59 4.75 -1.11 8.48
C ASP A 59 4.29 -1.21 7.02
N ALA A 60 2.99 -1.39 6.78
CA ALA A 60 2.42 -1.36 5.43
C ALA A 60 2.58 0.02 4.75
N ALA A 61 2.54 1.10 5.53
CA ALA A 61 2.80 2.45 5.02
C ALA A 61 4.30 2.69 4.77
N ALA A 62 5.17 2.10 5.58
CA ALA A 62 6.63 2.16 5.42
C ALA A 62 7.10 1.32 4.22
N SER A 63 6.51 0.16 3.99
CA SER A 63 6.83 -0.73 2.87
C SER A 63 6.37 -0.11 1.53
N ALA A 64 5.19 0.51 1.50
CA ALA A 64 4.78 1.39 0.39
C ALA A 64 5.71 2.61 0.20
N ALA A 65 6.44 3.04 1.24
CA ALA A 65 7.43 4.10 1.18
C ALA A 65 8.85 3.62 0.83
N GLU A 66 9.15 2.32 0.97
CA GLU A 66 10.47 1.73 0.73
C GLU A 66 10.86 1.75 -0.75
N SER A 67 9.88 1.92 -1.65
CA SER A 67 10.07 2.09 -3.09
C SER A 67 9.90 3.54 -3.58
N ILE A 68 9.75 4.50 -2.66
CA ILE A 68 9.59 5.91 -3.01
C ILE A 68 10.95 6.59 -2.93
N ASP A 69 11.42 7.09 -4.08
CA ASP A 69 12.61 7.94 -4.11
C ASP A 69 12.39 9.17 -3.20
N PRO A 70 13.31 9.46 -2.27
CA PRO A 70 13.14 10.52 -1.28
C PRO A 70 12.97 11.91 -1.92
N GLN A 71 13.55 12.15 -3.10
CA GLN A 71 13.33 13.40 -3.81
C GLN A 71 11.92 13.49 -4.40
N ILE A 72 11.35 12.36 -4.83
CA ILE A 72 9.96 12.31 -5.30
C ILE A 72 9.00 12.56 -4.15
N LEU A 73 9.26 11.97 -2.98
CA LEU A 73 8.44 12.20 -1.78
C LEU A 73 8.47 13.67 -1.35
N GLU A 74 9.66 14.29 -1.33
CA GLU A 74 9.81 15.70 -0.99
C GLU A 74 9.05 16.59 -1.98
N LYS A 75 9.24 16.36 -3.29
CA LYS A 75 8.54 17.10 -4.35
C LYS A 75 7.02 16.91 -4.32
N ALA A 76 6.55 15.71 -3.99
CA ALA A 76 5.12 15.43 -3.81
C ALA A 76 4.56 16.16 -2.58
N ARG A 77 5.34 16.22 -1.50
CA ARG A 77 4.98 16.93 -0.27
C ARG A 77 4.89 18.44 -0.50
N GLU A 78 5.86 19.05 -1.19
CA GLU A 78 5.84 20.48 -1.54
C GLU A 78 4.63 20.87 -2.40
N GLN A 79 4.33 20.07 -3.41
CA GLN A 79 3.15 20.28 -4.26
C GLN A 79 1.84 20.11 -3.46
N THR A 80 1.81 19.15 -2.54
CA THR A 80 0.64 18.94 -1.69
C THR A 80 0.49 20.08 -0.67
N GLN A 81 1.58 20.58 -0.08
CA GLN A 81 1.56 21.75 0.82
C GLN A 81 0.97 22.99 0.14
N THR A 82 1.33 23.24 -1.13
CA THR A 82 0.75 24.35 -1.91
C THR A 82 -0.79 24.24 -2.00
N ARG A 83 -1.34 23.03 -2.09
CA ARG A 83 -2.80 22.79 -2.15
C ARG A 83 -3.49 22.96 -0.81
N PHE A 84 -2.78 22.69 0.29
CA PHE A 84 -3.30 22.80 1.65
C PHE A 84 -2.95 24.13 2.33
N LEU A 85 -2.32 25.07 1.61
CA LEU A 85 -1.86 26.35 2.14
C LEU A 85 -2.94 27.14 2.90
N HIS A 86 -4.18 27.12 2.39
CA HIS A 86 -5.31 27.84 2.99
C HIS A 86 -6.14 26.98 3.95
N SER A 87 -6.01 25.66 3.88
CA SER A 87 -6.80 24.71 4.69
C SER A 87 -6.06 24.28 5.96
N GLY A 88 -4.72 24.29 5.94
CA GLY A 88 -3.86 23.77 7.01
C GLY A 88 -3.95 22.26 7.19
N THR A 89 -3.24 21.76 8.20
CA THR A 89 -3.22 20.34 8.62
C THR A 89 -3.58 20.14 10.09
N THR A 90 -4.08 21.18 10.76
CA THR A 90 -4.32 21.17 12.22
C THR A 90 -5.44 20.23 12.67
N HIS A 91 -6.38 19.89 11.77
CA HIS A 91 -7.47 18.97 12.09
C HIS A 91 -7.09 17.54 11.70
N PRO A 92 -7.42 16.50 12.50
CA PRO A 92 -7.06 15.11 12.21
C PRO A 92 -7.57 14.62 10.84
N LEU A 93 -8.73 15.10 10.40
CA LEU A 93 -9.22 14.85 9.03
C LEU A 93 -8.28 15.41 7.95
N LEU A 94 -7.75 16.62 8.16
CA LEU A 94 -6.87 17.30 7.22
C LEU A 94 -5.48 16.68 7.19
N GLU A 95 -4.99 16.20 8.34
CA GLU A 95 -3.76 15.42 8.43
C GLU A 95 -3.85 14.14 7.60
N GLU A 96 -4.94 13.38 7.76
CA GLU A 96 -5.16 12.16 6.98
C GLU A 96 -5.36 12.46 5.49
N LEU A 97 -6.10 13.53 5.15
CA LEU A 97 -6.24 14.01 3.78
C LEU A 97 -4.89 14.40 3.17
N PHE A 98 -4.03 15.06 3.93
CA PHE A 98 -2.71 15.47 3.50
C PHE A 98 -1.80 14.25 3.24
N ARG A 99 -1.83 13.27 4.14
CA ARG A 99 -1.12 12.00 4.01
C ARG A 99 -1.53 11.26 2.73
N VAL A 100 -2.84 11.03 2.53
CA VAL A 100 -3.36 10.32 1.35
C VAL A 100 -3.09 11.10 0.06
N SER A 101 -3.22 12.43 0.10
CA SER A 101 -2.95 13.29 -1.06
C SER A 101 -1.47 13.26 -1.47
N THR A 102 -0.56 13.27 -0.49
CA THR A 102 0.90 13.18 -0.74
C THR A 102 1.23 11.83 -1.37
N PHE A 103 0.68 10.74 -0.84
CA PHE A 103 0.90 9.40 -1.40
C PHE A 103 0.41 9.29 -2.86
N ARG A 104 -0.79 9.79 -3.16
CA ARG A 104 -1.31 9.84 -4.54
C ARG A 104 -0.46 10.70 -5.46
N GLN A 105 0.11 11.78 -4.93
CA GLN A 105 0.96 12.68 -5.72
C GLN A 105 2.32 12.02 -6.03
N VAL A 106 2.87 11.22 -5.12
CA VAL A 106 4.05 10.37 -5.40
C VAL A 106 3.76 9.41 -6.53
N GLN A 107 2.65 8.66 -6.48
CA GLN A 107 2.28 7.73 -7.56
C GLN A 107 2.17 8.44 -8.91
N LYS A 108 1.62 9.66 -8.93
CA LYS A 108 1.56 10.50 -10.14
C LYS A 108 2.92 10.92 -10.69
N ILE A 109 3.90 11.16 -9.82
CA ILE A 109 5.25 11.61 -10.23
C ILE A 109 6.10 10.40 -10.66
N GLN A 110 5.87 9.22 -10.09
CA GLN A 110 6.57 7.98 -10.50
C GLN A 110 6.06 7.41 -11.84
N ASP A 111 4.81 7.67 -12.21
CA ASP A 111 4.21 7.26 -13.49
C ASP A 111 4.52 8.24 -14.67
N LEU A 112 5.21 9.36 -14.38
CA LEU A 112 5.62 10.39 -15.34
C LEU A 112 7.12 10.29 -15.70
#